data_AF-A0A3D3MPF1-F1
#
_entry.id   AF-A0A3D3MPF1-F1
#
_cell.length_a   1.000
_cell.length_b   1.000
_cell.length_c   1.000
_cell.angle_alpha   90.00
_cell.angle_beta   90.00
_cell.angle_gamma   90.00
#
_symmetry.space_group_name_H-M   'P 1'
#
loop_
_entity.id
_entity.type
_entity.pdbx_description
1 polymer ?
#
loop_
_entity_poly.entity_id
_entity_poly.type
_entity_poly.pdbx_seq_one_letter_code
_entity_poly.pdbx_strand_id
1 'polypeptide(L)'
;MASTTAAGGAIAWAAGGDFLQGALNGLQIGAFNFAEHDGYDGNGGPGYVKRLPDGTLEAQEPLQEVVCKASCPRRSILFDKPSDAGKVSALSRSIIMDAMAEAGLTVVHITSTVRSPESQANAMYYNESHGKHIRYAPAGRKVLEYYSNKQKMIDEIYEVGPYNVSHHCGTPETLKKMNVIDISYQKVPINKRTAFHNALIRRVTKLLYPLNSHDPAYHIEIKQY
;
A
#
# COMPACT_ATOMS: atom_id res chain seq x y z
N MET A 1 17.98 27.88 -17.52
CA MET A 1 17.54 27.32 -16.21
C MET A 1 16.66 26.07 -16.36
N ALA A 2 16.96 25.17 -17.31
CA ALA A 2 16.23 23.90 -17.43
C ALA A 2 16.67 22.84 -16.39
N SER A 3 17.82 23.02 -15.73
CA SER A 3 18.43 21.99 -14.89
C SER A 3 17.88 21.92 -13.46
N THR A 4 17.38 23.01 -12.88
CA THR A 4 16.93 23.05 -11.47
C THR A 4 15.49 22.59 -11.28
N THR A 5 14.56 22.94 -12.18
CA THR A 5 13.18 22.40 -12.15
C THR A 5 13.15 20.90 -12.47
N ALA A 6 14.00 20.46 -13.42
CA ALA A 6 14.19 19.04 -13.71
C ALA A 6 14.80 18.28 -12.51
N ALA A 7 15.73 18.90 -11.78
CA ALA A 7 16.29 18.33 -10.55
C ALA A 7 15.25 18.22 -9.43
N GLY A 8 14.39 19.24 -9.25
CA GLY A 8 13.28 19.19 -8.27
C GLY A 8 12.27 18.07 -8.56
N GLY A 9 11.91 17.87 -9.84
CA GLY A 9 11.06 16.76 -10.27
C GLY A 9 11.71 15.38 -10.09
N ALA A 10 13.02 15.27 -10.34
CA ALA A 10 13.77 14.04 -10.13
C ALA A 10 13.91 13.69 -8.63
N ILE A 11 14.12 14.69 -7.77
CA ILE A 11 14.20 14.52 -6.31
C ILE A 11 12.83 14.14 -5.73
N ALA A 12 11.73 14.73 -6.22
CA ALA A 12 10.37 14.36 -5.83
C ALA A 12 10.02 12.90 -6.19
N TRP A 13 10.43 12.43 -7.37
CA TRP A 13 10.24 11.03 -7.77
C TRP A 13 11.10 10.06 -6.94
N ALA A 14 12.34 10.44 -6.62
CA ALA A 14 13.24 9.63 -5.79
C ALA A 14 12.81 9.53 -4.31
N ALA A 15 12.07 10.54 -3.80
CA ALA A 15 11.65 10.61 -2.40
C ALA A 15 10.31 9.90 -2.10
N GLY A 16 9.60 9.38 -3.12
CA GLY A 16 8.39 8.57 -2.92
C GLY A 16 7.17 9.33 -2.38
N GLY A 17 7.10 10.65 -2.56
CA GLY A 17 5.91 11.46 -2.25
C GLY A 17 4.92 11.54 -3.43
N ASP A 18 3.68 11.96 -3.16
CA ASP A 18 2.70 12.30 -4.19
C ASP A 18 3.31 13.34 -5.14
N PHE A 19 3.15 13.12 -6.45
CA PHE A 19 3.69 13.99 -7.51
C PHE A 19 3.27 15.45 -7.30
N LEU A 20 2.06 15.68 -6.80
CA LEU A 20 1.55 17.02 -6.48
C LEU A 20 2.36 17.68 -5.35
N GLN A 21 2.66 16.96 -4.28
CA GLN A 21 3.48 17.50 -3.19
C GLN A 21 4.91 17.77 -3.66
N GLY A 22 5.45 16.88 -4.49
CA GLY A 22 6.75 17.07 -5.13
C GLY A 22 6.81 18.30 -6.03
N ALA A 23 5.76 18.52 -6.83
CA ALA A 23 5.65 19.67 -7.71
C ALA A 23 5.49 20.98 -6.92
N LEU A 24 4.69 20.98 -5.84
CA LEU A 24 4.51 22.15 -4.97
C LEU A 24 5.78 22.51 -4.20
N ASN A 25 6.49 21.52 -3.66
CA ASN A 25 7.77 21.74 -3.00
C ASN A 25 8.84 22.23 -4.00
N GLY A 26 8.86 21.67 -5.22
CA GLY A 26 9.73 22.14 -6.30
C GLY A 26 9.44 23.58 -6.74
N LEU A 27 8.16 23.97 -6.80
CA LEU A 27 7.72 25.34 -7.03
C LEU A 27 8.18 26.29 -5.92
N GLN A 28 8.03 25.91 -4.65
CA GLN A 28 8.50 26.71 -3.51
C GLN A 28 10.03 26.88 -3.51
N ILE A 29 10.78 25.80 -3.74
CA ILE A 29 12.25 25.86 -3.83
C ILE A 29 12.67 26.73 -5.02
N GLY A 30 12.00 26.60 -6.18
CA GLY A 30 12.25 27.45 -7.33
C GLY A 30 11.98 28.94 -7.05
N ALA A 31 10.91 29.25 -6.31
CA ALA A 31 10.58 30.62 -5.91
C ALA A 31 11.58 31.20 -4.90
N PHE A 32 12.06 30.40 -3.94
CA PHE A 32 13.08 30.84 -2.99
C PHE A 32 14.46 31.01 -3.65
N ASN A 33 14.84 30.14 -4.59
CA ASN A 33 16.06 30.32 -5.37
C ASN A 33 16.01 31.57 -6.26
N PHE A 34 14.83 31.91 -6.80
CA PHE A 34 14.64 33.16 -7.53
C PHE A 34 14.82 34.38 -6.62
N ALA A 35 14.22 34.35 -5.41
CA ALA A 35 14.33 35.42 -4.44
C ALA A 35 15.75 35.61 -3.84
N GLU A 36 16.53 34.53 -3.74
CA GLU A 36 17.89 34.56 -3.15
C GLU A 36 18.99 34.89 -4.18
N HIS A 37 18.76 34.64 -5.47
CA HIS A 37 19.72 34.96 -6.54
C HIS A 37 19.52 36.35 -7.17
N ASP A 38 18.36 36.99 -6.93
CA ASP A 38 18.06 38.38 -7.28
C ASP A 38 18.31 39.30 -6.07
N GLY A 39 19.56 39.36 -5.64
CA GLY A 39 20.00 40.34 -4.65
C GLY A 39 19.81 41.77 -5.16
N TYR A 40 18.94 42.52 -4.49
CA TYR A 40 19.09 43.95 -4.26
C TYR A 40 19.18 44.88 -5.49
N ASP A 41 18.08 44.98 -6.26
CA ASP A 41 17.58 46.20 -6.94
C ASP A 41 16.41 45.91 -7.91
N GLY A 42 15.77 44.74 -7.88
CA GLY A 42 14.65 44.47 -8.78
C GLY A 42 15.02 44.44 -10.28
N ASN A 43 16.32 44.55 -10.60
CA ASN A 43 16.87 44.19 -11.89
C ASN A 43 17.48 42.81 -11.75
N GLY A 44 16.60 41.80 -11.65
CA GLY A 44 17.01 40.41 -11.88
C GLY A 44 17.89 40.37 -13.13
N GLY A 45 18.95 39.55 -13.09
CA GLY A 45 19.98 39.51 -14.12
C GLY A 45 19.42 39.59 -15.55
N PRO A 46 20.18 40.17 -16.49
CA PRO A 46 19.64 40.80 -17.70
C PRO A 46 18.64 39.90 -18.44
N GLY A 47 17.35 40.29 -18.40
CA GLY A 47 16.46 40.10 -19.55
C GLY A 47 15.20 39.23 -19.41
N TYR A 48 14.81 38.71 -18.23
CA TYR A 48 13.75 37.67 -18.22
C TYR A 48 12.36 38.11 -17.74
N VAL A 49 12.22 39.23 -17.02
CA VAL A 49 10.92 39.71 -16.50
C VAL A 49 10.76 41.23 -16.67
N LYS A 50 9.52 41.69 -16.84
CA LYS A 50 9.09 43.09 -16.92
C LYS A 50 8.13 43.36 -15.78
N ARG A 51 8.37 44.44 -15.03
CA ARG A 51 7.45 44.89 -13.97
C ARG A 51 6.28 45.67 -14.59
N LEU A 52 5.06 45.28 -14.26
CA LEU A 52 3.82 45.93 -14.68
C LEU A 52 3.48 47.13 -13.76
N PRO A 53 2.62 48.06 -14.21
CA PRO A 53 2.28 49.27 -13.45
C PRO A 53 1.64 49.01 -12.09
N ASP A 54 1.00 47.86 -11.91
CA ASP A 54 0.40 47.41 -10.66
C ASP A 54 1.40 46.73 -9.71
N GLY A 55 2.67 46.67 -10.10
CA GLY A 55 3.76 46.06 -9.32
C GLY A 55 3.93 44.57 -9.54
N THR A 56 3.12 43.92 -10.39
CA THR A 56 3.29 42.52 -10.77
C THR A 56 4.45 42.34 -11.76
N LEU A 57 4.92 41.10 -11.95
CA LEU A 57 6.03 40.76 -12.87
C LEU A 57 5.50 39.86 -13.99
N GLU A 58 5.85 40.18 -15.23
CA GLU A 58 5.50 39.42 -16.44
C GLU A 58 6.79 38.92 -17.12
N ALA A 59 6.83 37.67 -17.56
CA ALA A 59 8.00 37.16 -18.30
C ALA A 59 8.11 37.83 -19.68
N GLN A 60 9.31 38.27 -20.08
CA GLN A 60 9.50 38.95 -21.37
C GLN A 60 9.48 37.99 -22.57
N GLU A 61 9.73 36.70 -22.33
CA GLU A 61 9.62 35.63 -23.32
C GLU A 61 8.64 34.56 -22.81
N PRO A 62 7.91 33.86 -23.69
CA PRO A 62 7.04 32.76 -23.27
C PRO A 62 7.88 31.69 -22.57
N LEU A 63 7.55 31.45 -21.29
CA LEU A 63 8.23 30.44 -20.49
C LEU A 63 8.08 29.07 -21.17
N GLN A 64 9.21 28.39 -21.37
CA GLN A 64 9.20 27.05 -21.93
C GLN A 64 8.52 26.11 -20.92
N GLU A 65 7.35 25.59 -21.30
CA GLU A 65 6.59 24.68 -20.45
C GLU A 65 7.42 23.42 -20.18
N VAL A 66 7.73 23.16 -18.91
CA VAL A 66 8.31 21.89 -18.49
C VAL A 66 7.16 20.88 -18.39
N VAL A 67 6.90 20.16 -19.49
CA VAL A 67 5.91 19.08 -19.50
C VAL A 67 6.52 17.83 -18.88
N CYS A 68 6.24 17.60 -17.60
CA CYS A 68 6.55 16.35 -16.93
C CYS A 68 5.61 15.23 -17.41
N LYS A 69 6.01 14.48 -18.44
CA LYS A 69 5.30 13.24 -18.84
C LYS A 69 5.68 12.09 -17.92
N ALA A 70 5.02 11.96 -16.78
CA ALA A 70 5.16 10.79 -15.93
C ALA A 70 4.37 9.61 -16.51
N SER A 71 5.06 8.57 -17.00
CA SER A 71 4.45 7.28 -17.26
C SER A 71 4.55 6.44 -15.99
N CYS A 72 3.50 6.44 -15.17
CA CYS A 72 3.40 5.49 -14.08
C CYS A 72 2.78 4.20 -14.65
N PRO A 73 3.48 3.05 -14.63
CA PRO A 73 2.86 1.82 -15.09
C PRO A 73 1.62 1.56 -14.23
N ARG A 74 0.49 1.28 -14.88
CA ARG A 74 -0.76 0.98 -14.19
C ARG A 74 -0.53 -0.19 -13.23
N ARG A 75 -0.69 0.07 -11.92
CA ARG A 75 -0.59 -0.97 -10.89
C ARG A 75 -1.96 -1.57 -10.60
N SER A 76 -2.00 -2.89 -10.45
CA SER A 76 -3.25 -3.63 -10.25
C SER A 76 -3.11 -4.61 -9.10
N ILE A 77 -4.03 -4.51 -8.14
CA ILE A 77 -4.22 -5.51 -7.08
C ILE A 77 -5.32 -6.44 -7.56
N LEU A 78 -4.96 -7.69 -7.87
CA LEU A 78 -5.88 -8.72 -8.31
C LEU A 78 -6.30 -9.58 -7.12
N PHE A 79 -7.54 -10.09 -7.16
CA PHE A 79 -8.10 -10.92 -6.09
C PHE A 79 -8.43 -12.29 -6.66
N ASP A 80 -7.94 -13.36 -6.01
CA ASP A 80 -8.34 -14.72 -6.39
C ASP A 80 -9.85 -14.93 -6.15
N LYS A 81 -10.43 -14.22 -5.16
CA LYS A 81 -11.88 -14.10 -4.95
C LYS A 81 -12.33 -12.66 -5.18
N PRO A 82 -13.04 -12.33 -6.27
CA PRO A 82 -13.45 -10.96 -6.56
C PRO A 82 -14.27 -10.30 -5.45
N SER A 83 -15.07 -11.07 -4.71
CA SER A 83 -15.87 -10.57 -3.57
C SER A 83 -15.04 -10.09 -2.37
N ASP A 84 -13.76 -10.45 -2.31
CA ASP A 84 -12.85 -9.98 -1.26
C ASP A 84 -12.34 -8.55 -1.51
N ALA A 85 -12.55 -8.00 -2.70
CA ALA A 85 -12.12 -6.64 -3.02
C ALA A 85 -12.71 -5.60 -2.05
N GLY A 86 -13.98 -5.74 -1.66
CA GLY A 86 -14.63 -4.84 -0.71
C GLY A 86 -14.10 -4.94 0.73
N LYS A 87 -13.31 -5.97 1.04
CA LYS A 87 -12.77 -6.23 2.39
C LYS A 87 -11.38 -5.60 2.61
N VAL A 88 -10.78 -5.02 1.57
CA VAL A 88 -9.50 -4.34 1.66
C VAL A 88 -9.74 -2.84 1.67
N SER A 89 -9.38 -2.19 2.77
CA SER A 89 -9.62 -0.77 2.97
C SER A 89 -8.82 0.10 1.99
N ALA A 90 -9.24 1.36 1.82
CA ALA A 90 -8.51 2.33 1.00
C ALA A 90 -7.08 2.54 1.50
N LEU A 91 -6.88 2.62 2.82
CA LEU A 91 -5.56 2.72 3.45
C LEU A 91 -4.67 1.53 3.08
N SER A 92 -5.16 0.30 3.26
CA SER A 92 -4.42 -0.91 2.92
C SER A 92 -4.07 -0.98 1.44
N ARG A 93 -5.00 -0.58 0.56
CA ARG A 93 -4.76 -0.49 -0.89
C ARG A 93 -3.64 0.50 -1.20
N SER A 94 -3.64 1.68 -0.57
CA SER A 94 -2.58 2.68 -0.73
C SER A 94 -1.22 2.13 -0.33
N ILE A 95 -1.12 1.55 0.88
CA ILE A 95 0.12 0.95 1.40
C ILE A 95 0.66 -0.14 0.44
N ILE A 96 -0.21 -1.00 -0.07
CA ILE A 96 0.17 -2.05 -1.02
C ILE A 96 0.66 -1.42 -2.34
N MET A 97 -0.06 -0.43 -2.87
CA MET A 97 0.33 0.26 -4.11
C MET A 97 1.67 0.99 -3.98
N ASP A 98 1.94 1.62 -2.83
CA ASP A 98 3.22 2.28 -2.56
C ASP A 98 4.36 1.27 -2.46
N ALA A 99 4.12 0.14 -1.78
CA ALA A 99 5.08 -0.94 -1.70
C ALA A 99 5.35 -1.57 -3.08
N MET A 100 4.32 -1.71 -3.92
CA MET A 100 4.48 -2.13 -5.31
C MET A 100 5.28 -1.11 -6.12
N ALA A 101 5.05 0.19 -5.92
CA ALA A 101 5.78 1.24 -6.61
C ALA A 101 7.27 1.20 -6.31
N GLU A 102 7.62 1.12 -5.02
CA GLU A 102 9.00 1.03 -4.56
C GLU A 102 9.70 -0.24 -5.05
N ALA A 103 9.00 -1.38 -5.05
CA ALA A 103 9.55 -2.65 -5.54
C ALA A 103 9.63 -2.71 -7.09
N GLY A 104 8.98 -1.78 -7.80
CA GLY A 104 8.81 -1.84 -9.25
C GLY A 104 7.93 -3.00 -9.70
N LEU A 105 6.87 -3.29 -8.94
CA LEU A 105 5.81 -4.25 -9.28
C LEU A 105 4.64 -3.54 -9.95
N THR A 106 4.06 -4.18 -10.96
CA THR A 106 2.83 -3.73 -11.63
C THR A 106 1.60 -4.51 -11.20
N VAL A 107 1.78 -5.76 -10.74
CA VAL A 107 0.68 -6.62 -10.33
C VAL A 107 1.04 -7.36 -9.05
N VAL A 108 0.07 -7.47 -8.14
CA VAL A 108 0.10 -8.40 -7.00
C VAL A 108 -1.23 -9.14 -6.93
N HIS A 109 -1.23 -10.33 -6.33
CA HIS A 109 -2.41 -11.17 -6.18
C HIS A 109 -2.72 -11.37 -4.70
N ILE A 110 -3.87 -10.88 -4.27
CA ILE A 110 -4.44 -11.16 -2.96
C ILE A 110 -5.15 -12.51 -3.01
N THR A 111 -4.65 -13.46 -2.23
CA THR A 111 -5.15 -14.84 -2.16
C THR A 111 -6.21 -14.99 -1.08
N SER A 112 -6.14 -14.18 -0.02
CA SER A 112 -7.06 -14.24 1.10
C SER A 112 -7.15 -12.90 1.82
N THR A 113 -8.29 -12.67 2.47
CA THR A 113 -8.57 -11.48 3.28
C THR A 113 -9.29 -11.88 4.55
N VAL A 114 -9.71 -10.90 5.35
CA VAL A 114 -10.48 -11.11 6.55
C VAL A 114 -11.79 -11.89 6.32
N ARG A 115 -12.16 -12.69 7.31
CA ARG A 115 -13.32 -13.58 7.33
C ARG A 115 -14.09 -13.38 8.64
N SER A 116 -15.41 -13.43 8.55
CA SER A 116 -16.26 -13.55 9.73
C SER A 116 -16.09 -14.93 10.39
N PRO A 117 -16.51 -15.13 11.64
CA PRO A 117 -16.54 -16.44 12.29
C PRO A 117 -17.27 -17.52 11.48
N GLU A 118 -18.39 -17.17 10.85
CA GLU A 118 -19.17 -18.08 10.00
C GLU A 118 -18.39 -18.47 8.74
N SER A 119 -17.72 -17.50 8.11
CA SER A 119 -16.84 -17.74 6.96
C SER A 119 -15.60 -18.54 7.34
N GLN A 120 -15.11 -18.39 8.57
CA GLN A 120 -14.00 -19.16 9.11
C GLN A 120 -14.42 -20.61 9.35
N ALA A 121 -15.54 -20.85 10.03
CA ALA A 121 -16.10 -22.19 10.24
C ALA A 121 -16.33 -22.92 8.90
N ASN A 122 -16.92 -22.23 7.92
CA ASN A 122 -17.13 -22.79 6.58
C ASN A 122 -15.83 -23.21 5.90
N ALA A 123 -14.76 -22.41 6.00
CA ALA A 123 -13.47 -22.76 5.43
C ALA A 123 -12.80 -23.93 6.15
N MET A 124 -12.91 -23.99 7.48
CA MET A 124 -12.39 -25.10 8.28
C MET A 124 -13.11 -26.40 7.94
N TYR A 125 -14.44 -26.37 7.88
CA TYR A 125 -15.28 -27.49 7.45
C TYR A 125 -14.95 -27.93 6.02
N TYR A 126 -14.78 -26.98 5.09
CA TYR A 126 -14.42 -27.29 3.71
C TYR A 126 -13.06 -27.97 3.62
N ASN A 127 -12.05 -27.47 4.34
CA ASN A 127 -10.71 -28.06 4.33
C ASN A 127 -10.71 -29.49 4.88
N GLU A 128 -11.43 -29.72 5.99
CA GLU A 128 -11.51 -31.04 6.62
C GLU A 128 -12.29 -32.04 5.75
N SER A 129 -13.44 -31.62 5.21
CA SER A 129 -14.27 -32.48 4.34
C SER A 129 -13.59 -32.88 3.03
N HIS A 130 -12.57 -32.13 2.59
CA HIS A 130 -11.78 -32.40 1.39
C HIS A 130 -10.41 -33.01 1.69
N GLY A 131 -10.18 -33.51 2.91
CA GLY A 131 -8.98 -34.25 3.28
C GLY A 131 -7.68 -33.43 3.30
N LYS A 132 -7.77 -32.09 3.41
CA LYS A 132 -6.57 -31.24 3.48
C LYS A 132 -5.87 -31.29 4.83
N HIS A 133 -6.59 -31.65 5.90
CA HIS A 133 -6.11 -31.79 7.28
C HIS A 133 -5.14 -30.69 7.72
N ILE A 134 -5.62 -29.44 7.69
CA ILE A 134 -4.81 -28.28 8.04
C ILE A 134 -4.42 -28.35 9.52
N ARG A 135 -3.12 -28.17 9.80
CA ARG A 135 -2.59 -28.16 11.16
C ARG A 135 -2.86 -26.82 11.85
N TYR A 136 -4.02 -26.69 12.49
CA TYR A 136 -4.39 -25.49 13.24
C TYR A 136 -3.66 -25.36 14.59
N ALA A 137 -3.57 -24.12 15.09
CA ALA A 137 -3.19 -23.82 16.46
C ALA A 137 -4.21 -24.39 17.47
N PRO A 138 -3.90 -24.43 18.79
CA PRO A 138 -4.78 -25.07 19.79
C PRO A 138 -6.25 -24.62 19.74
N ALA A 139 -6.53 -23.32 19.58
CA ALA A 139 -7.89 -22.81 19.48
C ALA A 139 -8.64 -23.35 18.24
N GLY A 140 -7.98 -23.37 17.07
CA GLY A 140 -8.58 -23.95 15.86
C GLY A 140 -8.75 -25.46 15.93
N ARG A 141 -7.92 -26.18 16.70
CA ARG A 141 -8.15 -27.62 16.96
C ARG A 141 -9.40 -27.87 17.79
N LYS A 142 -9.67 -27.04 18.81
CA LYS A 142 -10.94 -27.12 19.58
C LYS A 142 -12.16 -26.95 18.69
N VAL A 143 -12.13 -25.97 17.77
CA VAL A 143 -13.21 -25.77 16.79
C VAL A 143 -13.44 -27.01 15.92
N LEU A 144 -12.37 -27.72 15.52
CA LEU A 144 -12.48 -28.94 14.72
C LEU A 144 -13.07 -30.13 15.48
N GLU A 145 -13.06 -30.15 16.82
CA GLU A 145 -13.74 -31.18 17.61
C GLU A 145 -15.26 -31.19 17.32
N TYR A 146 -15.80 -30.05 16.89
CA TYR A 146 -17.20 -29.89 16.48
C TYR A 146 -17.43 -29.99 14.97
N TYR A 147 -16.50 -30.55 14.19
CA TYR A 147 -16.60 -30.62 12.71
C TYR A 147 -17.94 -31.18 12.19
N SER A 148 -18.58 -32.11 12.92
CA SER A 148 -19.88 -32.68 12.56
C SER A 148 -21.06 -31.70 12.72
N ASN A 149 -20.87 -30.58 13.42
CA ASN A 149 -21.89 -29.57 13.68
C ASN A 149 -21.33 -28.16 13.45
N LYS A 150 -21.61 -27.61 12.27
CA LYS A 150 -21.14 -26.28 11.86
C LYS A 150 -21.58 -25.15 12.80
N GLN A 151 -22.77 -25.23 13.41
CA GLN A 151 -23.21 -24.21 14.35
C GLN A 151 -22.32 -24.22 15.60
N LYS A 152 -22.04 -25.39 16.16
CA LYS A 152 -21.10 -25.51 17.28
C LYS A 152 -19.69 -25.05 16.93
N MET A 153 -19.23 -25.24 15.68
CA MET A 153 -17.96 -24.66 15.23
C MET A 153 -17.98 -23.13 15.30
N ILE A 154 -19.08 -22.49 14.88
CA ILE A 154 -19.23 -21.04 14.94
C ILE A 154 -19.24 -20.56 16.39
N ASP A 155 -20.02 -21.23 17.24
CA ASP A 155 -20.13 -20.90 18.67
C ASP A 155 -18.75 -21.00 19.36
N GLU A 156 -18.00 -22.09 19.09
CA GLU A 156 -16.65 -22.27 19.61
C GLU A 156 -15.67 -21.19 19.11
N ILE A 157 -15.79 -20.74 17.85
CA ILE A 157 -14.95 -19.64 17.33
C ILE A 157 -15.20 -18.35 18.11
N TYR A 158 -16.45 -18.04 18.43
CA TYR A 158 -16.77 -16.89 19.28
C TYR A 158 -16.23 -17.08 20.71
N GLU A 159 -16.35 -18.27 21.28
CA GLU A 159 -15.92 -18.59 22.64
C GLU A 159 -14.40 -18.50 22.83
N VAL A 160 -13.62 -19.12 21.94
CA VAL A 160 -12.14 -19.12 22.05
C VAL A 160 -11.51 -17.83 21.54
N GLY A 161 -12.30 -16.98 20.88
CA GLY A 161 -11.85 -15.75 20.24
C GLY A 161 -11.47 -15.97 18.76
N PRO A 162 -12.14 -15.28 17.81
CA PRO A 162 -11.94 -15.46 16.36
C PRO A 162 -10.47 -15.37 15.92
N TYR A 163 -9.75 -14.35 16.40
CA TYR A 163 -8.35 -14.11 16.03
C TYR A 163 -7.41 -15.23 16.53
N ASN A 164 -7.76 -15.91 17.63
CA ASN A 164 -6.98 -17.04 18.16
C ASN A 164 -7.12 -18.30 17.29
N VAL A 165 -8.25 -18.43 16.58
CA VAL A 165 -8.48 -19.52 15.62
C VAL A 165 -7.69 -19.28 14.33
N SER A 166 -7.67 -18.04 13.86
CA SER A 166 -7.04 -17.63 12.61
C SER A 166 -6.84 -16.12 12.61
N HIS A 167 -5.67 -15.64 12.20
CA HIS A 167 -5.40 -14.21 12.05
C HIS A 167 -6.34 -13.52 11.04
N HIS A 168 -6.91 -14.27 10.09
CA HIS A 168 -7.92 -13.75 9.17
C HIS A 168 -9.32 -13.69 9.78
N CYS A 169 -9.57 -14.31 10.93
CA CYS A 169 -10.89 -14.38 11.52
C CYS A 169 -11.08 -13.28 12.57
N GLY A 170 -12.15 -12.49 12.43
CA GLY A 170 -12.44 -11.38 13.33
C GLY A 170 -13.92 -11.04 13.38
N THR A 171 -14.34 -10.41 14.47
CA THR A 171 -15.68 -9.79 14.56
C THR A 171 -15.70 -8.47 13.77
N PRO A 172 -16.86 -7.92 13.41
CA PRO A 172 -16.95 -6.62 12.76
C PRO A 172 -16.12 -5.52 13.45
N GLU A 173 -16.04 -5.52 14.77
CA GLU A 173 -15.25 -4.58 15.57
C GLU A 173 -13.74 -4.80 15.41
N THR A 174 -13.29 -6.05 15.36
CA THR A 174 -11.88 -6.38 15.08
C THR A 174 -11.51 -5.99 13.66
N LEU A 175 -12.39 -6.27 12.70
CA LEU A 175 -12.17 -5.97 11.28
C LEU A 175 -12.13 -4.48 10.99
N LYS A 176 -12.81 -3.65 11.81
CA LYS A 176 -12.68 -2.19 11.75
C LYS A 176 -11.33 -1.67 12.20
N LYS A 177 -10.60 -2.40 13.05
CA LYS A 177 -9.31 -1.98 13.64
C LYS A 177 -8.10 -2.57 12.93
N MET A 178 -8.27 -3.68 12.21
CA MET A 178 -7.18 -4.39 11.57
C MET A 178 -7.62 -4.99 10.24
N ASN A 179 -6.84 -4.75 9.20
CA ASN A 179 -7.03 -5.40 7.91
C ASN A 179 -5.91 -6.44 7.71
N VAL A 180 -6.30 -7.70 7.57
CA VAL A 180 -5.40 -8.84 7.40
C VAL A 180 -5.53 -9.40 5.99
N ILE A 181 -4.40 -9.49 5.29
CA ILE A 181 -4.36 -9.75 3.84
C ILE A 181 -3.22 -10.70 3.55
N ASP A 182 -3.49 -11.72 2.73
CA ASP A 182 -2.46 -12.57 2.14
C ASP A 182 -2.21 -12.15 0.71
N ILE A 183 -0.96 -11.82 0.40
CA ILE A 183 -0.50 -11.57 -0.96
C ILE A 183 0.36 -12.76 -1.41
N SER A 184 0.07 -13.34 -2.58
CA SER A 184 0.81 -14.50 -3.09
C SER A 184 2.32 -14.22 -3.16
N TYR A 185 3.11 -14.96 -2.39
CA TYR A 185 4.57 -14.92 -2.47
C TYR A 185 5.07 -15.48 -3.81
N GLN A 186 4.44 -16.56 -4.26
CA GLN A 186 4.84 -17.26 -5.48
C GLN A 186 4.63 -16.42 -6.74
N LYS A 187 3.55 -15.63 -6.81
CA LYS A 187 3.24 -14.76 -7.96
C LYS A 187 4.06 -13.46 -7.99
N VAL A 188 4.82 -13.15 -6.95
CA VAL A 188 5.82 -12.06 -6.99
C VAL A 188 7.11 -12.57 -7.66
N PRO A 189 7.62 -11.90 -8.71
CA PRO A 189 8.86 -12.28 -9.38
C PRO A 189 10.02 -12.44 -8.39
N ILE A 190 10.80 -13.51 -8.53
CA ILE A 190 11.86 -13.89 -7.56
C ILE A 190 12.82 -12.73 -7.30
N ASN A 191 13.25 -12.03 -8.35
CA ASN A 191 14.17 -10.88 -8.26
C ASN A 191 13.55 -9.62 -7.61
N LYS A 192 12.24 -9.60 -7.37
CA LYS A 192 11.51 -8.48 -6.73
C LYS A 192 11.07 -8.77 -5.30
N ARG A 193 11.14 -10.03 -4.85
CA ARG A 193 10.65 -10.45 -3.52
C ARG A 193 11.32 -9.72 -2.36
N THR A 194 12.64 -9.52 -2.43
CA THR A 194 13.39 -8.78 -1.39
C THR A 194 13.00 -7.30 -1.38
N ALA A 195 12.92 -6.66 -2.54
CA ALA A 195 12.50 -5.26 -2.63
C ALA A 195 11.08 -5.05 -2.11
N PHE A 196 10.15 -5.96 -2.46
CA PHE A 196 8.77 -5.90 -1.98
C PHE A 196 8.65 -6.15 -0.48
N HIS A 197 9.41 -7.10 0.07
CA HIS A 197 9.52 -7.30 1.51
C HIS A 197 9.98 -6.02 2.23
N ASN A 198 11.09 -5.42 1.78
CA ASN A 198 11.65 -4.20 2.37
C ASN A 198 10.68 -3.02 2.31
N ALA A 199 9.87 -2.95 1.24
CA ALA A 199 8.85 -1.94 1.09
C ALA A 199 7.66 -2.17 2.04
N LEU A 200 7.22 -3.43 2.22
CA LEU A 200 6.12 -3.78 3.11
C LEU A 200 6.47 -3.62 4.59
N ILE A 201 7.63 -4.12 5.03
CA ILE A 201 7.96 -4.25 6.45
C ILE A 201 8.01 -2.90 7.19
N ARG A 202 8.23 -1.80 6.48
CA ARG A 202 8.25 -0.44 7.02
C ARG A 202 6.87 0.23 7.08
N ARG A 203 5.85 -0.38 6.45
CA ARG A 203 4.50 0.20 6.27
C ARG A 203 3.39 -0.61 6.95
N VAL A 204 3.64 -1.88 7.27
CA VAL A 204 2.64 -2.77 7.88
C VAL A 204 2.94 -3.00 9.36
N THR A 205 1.92 -3.35 10.13
CA THR A 205 2.07 -3.65 11.57
C THR A 205 2.75 -5.00 11.80
N LYS A 206 2.46 -5.98 10.94
CA LYS A 206 3.05 -7.32 10.99
C LYS A 206 3.24 -7.85 9.58
N LEU A 207 4.35 -8.53 9.34
CA LEU A 207 4.67 -9.20 8.10
C LEU A 207 5.23 -10.60 8.36
N LEU A 208 4.50 -11.63 7.92
CA LEU A 208 4.95 -13.02 7.90
C LEU A 208 5.02 -13.49 6.45
N TYR A 209 6.02 -14.31 6.12
CA TYR A 209 6.25 -14.82 4.77
C TYR A 209 7.21 -16.02 4.78
N PRO A 210 7.39 -16.75 3.66
CA PRO A 210 8.10 -18.04 3.66
C PRO A 210 9.55 -18.03 4.18
N LEU A 211 10.22 -16.87 4.29
CA LEU A 211 11.58 -16.81 4.81
C LEU A 211 11.65 -16.50 6.32
N ASN A 212 10.55 -16.07 6.95
CA ASN A 212 10.50 -15.82 8.40
C ASN A 212 9.39 -16.61 9.13
N SER A 213 8.56 -17.34 8.39
CA SER A 213 7.47 -18.16 8.93
C SER A 213 7.17 -19.34 8.00
N HIS A 214 6.24 -20.22 8.42
CA HIS A 214 5.69 -21.28 7.57
C HIS A 214 4.56 -20.79 6.63
N ASP A 215 4.35 -19.47 6.56
CA ASP A 215 3.29 -18.89 5.75
C ASP A 215 3.69 -18.94 4.25
N PRO A 216 2.86 -19.51 3.36
CA PRO A 216 3.16 -19.55 1.93
C PRO A 216 2.94 -18.22 1.21
N ALA A 217 2.34 -17.22 1.86
CA ALA A 217 2.04 -15.89 1.33
C ALA A 217 2.83 -14.81 2.07
N TYR A 218 2.80 -13.57 1.57
CA TYR A 218 3.05 -12.40 2.39
C TYR A 218 1.78 -12.11 3.19
N HIS A 219 1.72 -12.62 4.42
CA HIS A 219 0.67 -12.29 5.39
C HIS A 219 0.99 -10.93 6.01
N ILE A 220 0.12 -9.96 5.78
CA ILE A 220 0.25 -8.60 6.31
C ILE A 220 -0.93 -8.25 7.22
N GLU A 221 -0.61 -7.53 8.29
CA GLU A 221 -1.60 -6.91 9.18
C GLU A 221 -1.40 -5.40 9.18
N ILE A 222 -2.47 -4.64 8.89
CA ILE A 222 -2.46 -3.18 8.81
C ILE A 222 -3.50 -2.62 9.78
N LYS A 223 -3.04 -1.91 10.82
CA LYS A 223 -3.91 -1.16 11.74
C LYS A 223 -4.72 -0.11 10.98
N GLN A 224 -5.99 -0.01 11.33
CA GLN A 224 -6.93 0.97 10.81
C GLN A 224 -7.24 1.99 11.93
N TYR A 225 -7.35 3.26 11.57
CA TYR A 225 -7.60 4.39 12.48
C TYR A 225 -8.91 5.09 12.11
#